data_AF-A0A423MEF0-F1
#
_entry.id   AF-A0A423MEF0-F1
#
_cell.length_a   1.000
_cell.length_b   1.000
_cell.length_c   1.000
_cell.angle_alpha   90.00
_cell.angle_beta   90.00
_cell.angle_gamma   90.00
#
_symmetry.space_group_name_H-M   'P 1'
#
loop_
_entity.id
_entity.type
_entity.pdbx_description
1 polymer ?
#
loop_
_entity_poly.entity_id
_entity_poly.type
_entity_poly.pdbx_seq_one_letter_code
_entity_poly.pdbx_strand_id
1 'polypeptide(L)'
;MSTLDEEDRREYYRIEDTIALEIRPLSAPEAAGQEVLQDASPLFNLLSELHLSEFESQHLLRQISERDRAIAAFLKSQNKRIDLLSQVVALTVLGHIGEPQPVIISEGGIDFQHPTPIATGAHLSVKLVLMPQALGLLLRARVTHCDRKGEGYDIGTEFEHLTDAQRQLLARYILQKQAQERRLAREQNESGI
;
A
#
# COMPACT_ATOMS: atom_id res chain seq x y z
N MET A 1 25.78 18.50 2.76
CA MET A 1 24.47 19.14 2.49
C MET A 1 23.68 19.08 3.77
N SER A 2 22.93 20.14 4.10
CA SER A 2 22.16 20.20 5.35
C SER A 2 20.94 19.28 5.23
N THR A 3 20.67 18.47 6.25
CA THR A 3 19.47 17.61 6.35
C THR A 3 18.16 18.39 6.18
N LEU A 4 18.20 19.70 6.45
CA LEU A 4 17.09 20.64 6.29
C LEU A 4 16.72 20.89 4.82
N ASP A 5 17.70 20.90 3.90
CA ASP A 5 17.44 21.10 2.45
C ASP A 5 16.84 19.84 1.78
N GLU A 6 17.04 18.67 2.40
CA GLU A 6 16.45 17.41 1.96
C GLU A 6 14.99 17.24 2.41
N GLU A 7 14.60 17.82 3.54
CA GLU A 7 13.22 17.78 4.04
C GLU A 7 12.29 18.71 3.25
N ASP A 8 12.74 19.91 2.89
CA ASP A 8 11.95 20.92 2.16
C ASP A 8 11.67 20.53 0.68
N ARG A 9 12.40 19.57 0.10
CA ARG A 9 12.17 19.05 -1.26
C ARG A 9 11.21 17.86 -1.32
N ARG A 10 10.62 17.46 -0.19
CA ARG A 10 9.78 16.24 -0.11
C ARG A 10 8.31 16.62 -0.29
N GLU A 11 7.77 16.32 -1.47
CA GLU A 11 6.35 16.55 -1.79
C GLU A 11 5.39 15.62 -1.03
N TYR A 12 5.87 14.48 -0.50
CA TYR A 12 5.04 13.48 0.17
C TYR A 12 5.55 13.11 1.56
N TYR A 13 4.60 12.92 2.48
CA TYR A 13 4.85 12.37 3.81
C TYR A 13 5.23 10.88 3.72
N ARG A 14 6.16 10.43 4.58
CA ARG A 14 6.66 9.06 4.65
C ARG A 14 6.36 8.46 6.02
N ILE A 15 6.05 7.18 6.04
CA ILE A 15 5.95 6.38 7.27
C ILE A 15 6.95 5.21 7.20
N GLU A 16 7.40 4.77 8.35
CA GLU A 16 8.06 3.47 8.50
C GLU A 16 6.98 2.42 8.79
N ASP A 17 7.09 1.25 8.17
CA ASP A 17 6.15 0.16 8.41
C ASP A 17 6.80 -1.20 8.20
N THR A 18 6.11 -2.26 8.63
CA THR A 18 6.48 -3.65 8.31
C THR A 18 5.36 -4.26 7.49
N ILE A 19 5.63 -4.56 6.22
CA ILE A 19 4.62 -5.02 5.26
C ILE A 19 5.06 -6.30 4.58
N ALA A 20 4.11 -7.17 4.26
CA ALA A 20 4.36 -8.30 3.37
C ALA A 20 4.59 -7.75 1.96
N LEU A 21 5.77 -8.03 1.40
CA LEU A 21 6.26 -7.42 0.18
C LEU A 21 6.87 -8.48 -0.74
N GLU A 22 6.44 -8.47 -2.00
CA GLU A 22 7.04 -9.27 -3.07
C GLU A 22 7.41 -8.35 -4.23
N ILE A 23 8.66 -8.46 -4.68
CA ILE A 23 9.24 -7.63 -5.72
C ILE A 23 9.58 -8.52 -6.92
N ARG A 24 9.11 -8.12 -8.10
CA ARG A 24 9.44 -8.81 -9.35
C ARG A 24 9.83 -7.80 -10.43
N PRO A 25 10.96 -7.97 -11.13
CA PRO A 25 11.26 -7.21 -12.34
C PRO A 25 10.19 -7.40 -13.42
N LEU A 26 9.77 -6.29 -14.03
CA LEU A 26 8.85 -6.31 -15.16
C LEU A 26 9.60 -6.57 -16.47
N SER A 27 8.95 -7.30 -17.37
CA SER A 27 9.37 -7.39 -18.76
C SER A 27 9.12 -6.08 -19.50
N ALA A 28 9.77 -5.85 -20.64
CA ALA A 28 9.59 -4.62 -21.41
C ALA A 28 8.13 -4.33 -21.82
N PRO A 29 7.31 -5.33 -22.24
CA PRO A 29 5.89 -5.10 -22.51
C PRO A 29 5.11 -4.69 -21.26
N GLU A 30 5.37 -5.34 -20.12
CA GLU A 30 4.70 -5.00 -18.86
C GLU A 30 5.12 -3.60 -18.35
N ALA A 31 6.37 -3.22 -18.54
CA ALA A 31 6.86 -1.90 -18.17
C ALA A 31 6.24 -0.78 -19.04
N ALA A 32 6.02 -1.04 -20.33
CA ALA A 32 5.43 -0.07 -21.25
C ALA A 32 3.91 0.08 -21.12
N GLY A 33 3.23 -0.90 -20.51
CA GLY A 33 1.79 -0.88 -20.30
C GLY A 33 1.36 0.13 -19.22
N GLN A 34 0.24 0.81 -19.46
CA GLN A 34 -0.40 1.72 -18.48
C GLN A 34 -1.59 1.07 -17.76
N GLU A 35 -1.93 -0.15 -18.15
CA GLU A 35 -3.00 -0.93 -17.55
C GLU A 35 -2.63 -1.39 -16.13
N VAL A 36 -3.65 -1.67 -15.34
CA VAL A 36 -3.52 -2.25 -14.00
C VAL A 36 -2.82 -3.61 -14.14
N LEU A 37 -1.71 -3.80 -13.41
CA LEU A 37 -0.98 -5.05 -13.39
C LEU A 37 -1.88 -6.20 -12.90
N GLN A 38 -1.62 -7.40 -13.39
CA GLN A 38 -2.26 -8.63 -12.93
C GLN A 38 -1.20 -9.56 -12.33
N ASP A 39 -1.48 -10.09 -11.14
CA ASP A 39 -0.65 -11.09 -10.49
C ASP A 39 -0.90 -12.47 -11.09
N ALA A 40 0.08 -13.37 -10.97
CA ALA A 40 -0.11 -14.77 -11.34
C ALA A 40 -1.13 -15.48 -10.43
N SER A 41 -1.32 -15.01 -9.19
CA SER A 41 -2.31 -15.51 -8.25
C SER A 41 -3.68 -14.86 -8.50
N PRO A 42 -4.70 -15.62 -8.94
CA PRO A 42 -6.06 -15.10 -9.09
C PRO A 42 -6.64 -14.61 -7.76
N LEU A 43 -6.24 -15.23 -6.63
CA LEU A 43 -6.71 -14.82 -5.30
C LEU A 43 -6.20 -13.43 -4.91
N PHE A 44 -4.97 -13.07 -5.31
CA PHE A 44 -4.45 -11.74 -5.05
C PHE A 44 -5.18 -10.67 -5.88
N ASN A 45 -5.43 -10.97 -7.15
CA ASN A 45 -6.17 -10.07 -8.04
C ASN A 45 -7.58 -9.82 -7.50
N LEU A 46 -8.28 -10.87 -7.04
CA LEU A 46 -9.60 -10.75 -6.40
C LEU A 46 -9.55 -9.91 -5.11
N LEU A 47 -8.54 -10.11 -4.27
CA LEU A 47 -8.38 -9.30 -3.04
C LEU A 47 -8.19 -7.82 -3.37
N SER A 48 -7.34 -7.51 -4.36
CA SER A 48 -7.07 -6.14 -4.81
C SER A 48 -8.33 -5.49 -5.41
N GLU A 49 -9.04 -6.20 -6.29
CA GLU A 49 -10.27 -5.73 -6.93
C GLU A 49 -11.37 -5.47 -5.89
N LEU A 50 -11.51 -6.34 -4.89
CA LEU A 50 -12.51 -6.17 -3.84
C LEU A 50 -12.24 -4.88 -3.06
N HIS A 51 -11.02 -4.62 -2.63
CA HIS A 51 -10.70 -3.39 -1.89
C HIS A 51 -10.87 -2.11 -2.72
N LEU A 52 -10.55 -2.17 -4.01
CA LEU A 52 -10.79 -1.06 -4.94
C LEU A 52 -12.30 -0.79 -5.09
N SER A 53 -13.09 -1.83 -5.34
CA SER A 53 -14.55 -1.76 -5.46
C SER A 53 -15.21 -1.24 -4.17
N GLU A 54 -14.76 -1.73 -3.01
CA GLU A 54 -15.22 -1.24 -1.71
C GLU A 54 -14.96 0.26 -1.58
N PHE A 55 -13.75 0.71 -1.92
CA PHE A 55 -13.35 2.11 -1.84
C PHE A 55 -14.20 3.01 -2.74
N GLU A 56 -14.41 2.63 -3.99
CA GLU A 56 -15.20 3.39 -4.97
C GLU A 56 -16.68 3.50 -4.54
N SER A 57 -17.22 2.47 -3.90
CA SER A 57 -18.62 2.44 -3.45
C SER A 57 -18.91 3.37 -2.26
N GLN A 58 -17.89 3.83 -1.52
CA GLN A 58 -18.08 4.56 -0.26
C GLN A 58 -18.85 5.87 -0.44
N HIS A 59 -18.64 6.58 -1.55
CA HIS A 59 -19.37 7.82 -1.82
C HIS A 59 -20.86 7.57 -2.08
N LEU A 60 -21.20 6.52 -2.82
CA LEU A 60 -22.60 6.14 -3.08
C LEU A 60 -23.33 5.79 -1.79
N LEU A 61 -22.66 5.05 -0.88
CA LEU A 61 -23.23 4.71 0.41
C LEU A 61 -23.52 5.95 1.28
N ARG A 62 -22.68 7.00 1.19
CA ARG A 62 -22.95 8.29 1.85
C ARG A 62 -24.20 8.97 1.29
N GLN A 63 -24.32 9.05 -0.03
CA GLN A 63 -25.51 9.61 -0.69
C GLN A 63 -26.80 8.85 -0.33
N ILE A 64 -26.74 7.51 -0.27
CA ILE A 64 -27.88 6.69 0.17
C ILE A 64 -28.23 6.98 1.63
N SER A 65 -27.23 7.12 2.50
CA SER A 65 -27.44 7.42 3.92
C SER A 65 -28.12 8.76 4.18
N GLU A 66 -27.97 9.73 3.29
CA GLU A 66 -28.67 11.02 3.35
C GLU A 66 -30.15 10.88 2.98
N ARG A 67 -30.51 9.91 2.13
CA ARG A 67 -31.87 9.70 1.63
C ARG A 67 -32.67 8.70 2.47
N ASP A 68 -32.06 7.56 2.81
CA ASP A 68 -32.71 6.48 3.55
C ASP A 68 -31.72 5.78 4.49
N ARG A 69 -31.93 5.97 5.79
CA ARG A 69 -31.08 5.41 6.84
C ARG A 69 -31.23 3.89 6.98
N ALA A 70 -32.40 3.34 6.71
CA ALA A 70 -32.65 1.90 6.85
C ALA A 70 -31.94 1.12 5.74
N ILE A 71 -32.07 1.59 4.48
CA ILE A 71 -31.34 1.01 3.35
C ILE A 71 -29.83 1.14 3.55
N ALA A 72 -29.35 2.32 3.98
CA ALA A 72 -27.92 2.51 4.24
C ALA A 72 -27.39 1.59 5.34
N ALA A 73 -28.15 1.38 6.42
CA ALA A 73 -27.77 0.45 7.48
C ALA A 73 -27.70 -0.99 6.98
N PHE A 74 -28.66 -1.41 6.15
CA PHE A 74 -28.65 -2.74 5.53
C PHE A 74 -27.43 -2.92 4.61
N LEU A 75 -27.13 -1.96 3.74
CA LEU A 75 -25.97 -2.01 2.84
C LEU A 75 -24.65 -1.99 3.61
N LYS A 76 -24.52 -1.20 4.68
CA LYS A 76 -23.36 -1.25 5.59
C LYS A 76 -23.16 -2.66 6.17
N SER A 77 -24.24 -3.33 6.55
CA SER A 77 -24.17 -4.71 7.03
C SER A 77 -23.70 -5.69 5.95
N GLN A 78 -24.16 -5.51 4.70
CA GLN A 78 -23.68 -6.32 3.58
C GLN A 78 -22.19 -6.08 3.29
N ASN A 79 -21.74 -4.82 3.23
CA ASN A 79 -20.32 -4.49 3.08
C ASN A 79 -19.51 -5.13 4.20
N LYS A 80 -19.96 -5.05 5.45
CA LYS A 80 -19.24 -5.68 6.57
C LYS A 80 -19.10 -7.19 6.42
N ARG A 81 -20.09 -7.89 5.86
CA ARG A 81 -19.99 -9.32 5.56
C ARG A 81 -18.96 -9.59 4.46
N ILE A 82 -18.92 -8.74 3.43
CA ILE A 82 -17.92 -8.82 2.36
C ILE A 82 -16.52 -8.61 2.95
N ASP A 83 -16.32 -7.58 3.78
CA ASP A 83 -15.03 -7.31 4.43
C ASP A 83 -14.51 -8.52 5.23
N LEU A 84 -15.41 -9.23 5.92
CA LEU A 84 -15.05 -10.45 6.66
C LEU A 84 -14.60 -11.58 5.72
N LEU A 85 -15.24 -11.73 4.56
CA LEU A 85 -14.81 -12.69 3.55
C LEU A 85 -13.46 -12.28 2.94
N SER A 86 -13.24 -10.98 2.70
CA SER A 86 -11.96 -10.45 2.23
C SER A 86 -10.83 -10.77 3.19
N GLN A 87 -11.07 -10.70 4.50
CA GLN A 87 -10.07 -11.09 5.51
C GLN A 87 -9.70 -12.57 5.39
N VAL A 88 -10.66 -13.46 5.10
CA VAL A 88 -10.38 -14.90 4.88
C VAL A 88 -9.54 -15.10 3.61
N VAL A 89 -9.86 -14.39 2.53
CA VAL A 89 -9.05 -14.40 1.31
C VAL A 89 -7.65 -13.87 1.60
N ALA A 90 -7.54 -12.76 2.32
CA ALA A 90 -6.27 -12.15 2.68
C ALA A 90 -5.40 -13.07 3.53
N LEU A 91 -5.96 -13.80 4.51
CA LEU A 91 -5.21 -14.80 5.28
C LEU A 91 -4.65 -15.92 4.39
N THR A 92 -5.43 -16.37 3.42
CA THR A 92 -5.00 -17.39 2.46
C THR A 92 -3.88 -16.86 1.56
N VAL A 93 -4.01 -15.60 1.14
CA VAL A 93 -3.06 -14.91 0.26
C VAL A 93 -1.77 -14.56 0.99
N LEU A 94 -1.83 -14.06 2.23
CA LEU A 94 -0.68 -13.69 3.07
C LEU A 94 0.29 -14.85 3.28
N GLY A 95 -0.21 -16.08 3.41
CA GLY A 95 0.65 -17.28 3.50
C GLY A 95 1.48 -17.56 2.23
N HIS A 96 1.25 -16.83 1.14
CA HIS A 96 1.90 -17.00 -0.15
C HIS A 96 2.57 -15.71 -0.67
N ILE A 97 2.52 -14.62 0.08
CA ILE A 97 3.19 -13.36 -0.27
C ILE A 97 4.48 -13.28 0.53
N GLY A 98 5.52 -12.70 -0.08
CA GLY A 98 6.84 -12.52 0.54
C GLY A 98 6.77 -12.06 2.01
N GLU A 99 7.81 -12.46 2.76
CA GLU A 99 7.89 -12.24 4.20
C GLU A 99 7.73 -10.75 4.57
N PRO A 100 7.04 -10.45 5.69
CA PRO A 100 6.97 -9.09 6.21
C PRO A 100 8.36 -8.51 6.44
N GLN A 101 8.62 -7.33 5.87
CA GLN A 101 9.90 -6.64 6.01
C GLN A 101 9.71 -5.15 6.30
N PRO A 102 10.69 -4.50 6.95
CA PRO A 102 10.67 -3.05 7.16
C PRO A 102 10.74 -2.30 5.82
N VAL A 103 9.91 -1.26 5.69
CA VAL A 103 9.86 -0.39 4.53
C VAL A 103 9.69 1.06 4.96
N ILE A 104 10.05 1.98 4.07
CA ILE A 104 9.63 3.38 4.14
C ILE A 104 8.69 3.62 2.96
N ILE A 105 7.45 4.03 3.23
CA ILE A 105 6.44 4.20 2.18
C ILE A 105 5.82 5.59 2.20
N SER A 106 5.55 6.12 1.02
CA SER A 106 4.82 7.36 0.77
C SER A 106 3.79 7.16 -0.34
N GLU A 107 3.01 8.20 -0.65
CA GLU A 107 2.08 8.17 -1.80
C GLU A 107 2.81 8.08 -3.15
N GLY A 108 4.09 8.48 -3.19
CA GLY A 108 4.89 8.53 -4.41
C GLY A 108 5.80 7.33 -4.63
N GLY A 109 6.02 6.48 -3.63
CA GLY A 109 6.99 5.40 -3.75
C GLY A 109 7.25 4.64 -2.46
N ILE A 110 8.11 3.63 -2.55
CA ILE A 110 8.50 2.75 -1.45
C ILE A 110 10.01 2.47 -1.50
N ASP A 111 10.64 2.53 -0.33
CA ASP A 111 12.00 2.10 -0.07
C ASP A 111 11.98 0.79 0.73
N PHE A 112 12.78 -0.19 0.31
CA PHE A 112 12.85 -1.52 0.93
C PHE A 112 14.24 -2.14 0.78
N GLN A 113 14.48 -3.26 1.48
CA GLN A 113 15.72 -4.01 1.38
C GLN A 113 15.60 -5.19 0.42
N HIS A 114 16.67 -5.42 -0.36
CA HIS A 114 16.72 -6.53 -1.29
C HIS A 114 18.08 -7.22 -1.27
N PRO A 115 18.16 -8.56 -1.37
CA PRO A 115 19.42 -9.30 -1.28
C PRO A 115 20.33 -9.09 -2.49
N THR A 116 19.77 -8.74 -3.64
CA THR A 116 20.52 -8.51 -4.89
C THR A 116 20.29 -7.09 -5.42
N PRO A 117 21.27 -6.50 -6.13
CA PRO A 117 21.10 -5.16 -6.68
C PRO A 117 20.06 -5.16 -7.79
N ILE A 118 19.31 -4.06 -7.90
CA ILE A 118 18.41 -3.81 -9.02
C ILE A 118 18.80 -2.48 -9.66
N ALA A 119 19.00 -2.47 -10.97
CA ALA A 119 19.48 -1.30 -11.68
C ALA A 119 18.52 -0.11 -11.56
N THR A 120 19.06 1.09 -11.34
CA THR A 120 18.29 2.33 -11.43
C THR A 120 17.61 2.44 -12.80
N GLY A 121 16.34 2.85 -12.80
CA GLY A 121 15.50 2.88 -14.00
C GLY A 121 14.84 1.55 -14.35
N ALA A 122 15.15 0.43 -13.67
CA ALA A 122 14.40 -0.80 -13.84
C ALA A 122 12.97 -0.64 -13.34
N HIS A 123 12.03 -1.29 -14.04
CA HIS A 123 10.62 -1.30 -13.67
C HIS A 123 10.29 -2.58 -12.91
N LEU A 124 9.50 -2.42 -11.85
CA LEU A 124 9.16 -3.44 -10.88
C LEU A 124 7.65 -3.56 -10.73
N SER A 125 7.21 -4.79 -10.56
CA SER A 125 5.95 -5.13 -9.92
C SER A 125 6.19 -5.14 -8.42
N VAL A 126 5.46 -4.30 -7.71
CA VAL A 126 5.48 -4.19 -6.25
C VAL A 126 4.15 -4.71 -5.74
N LYS A 127 4.18 -5.94 -5.22
CA LYS A 127 3.02 -6.60 -4.61
C LYS A 127 3.12 -6.44 -3.11
N LEU A 128 2.12 -5.81 -2.52
CA LEU A 128 2.15 -5.46 -1.10
C LEU A 128 0.81 -5.74 -0.40
N VAL A 129 0.88 -6.09 0.88
CA VAL A 129 -0.30 -6.20 1.76
C VAL A 129 -0.10 -5.30 2.97
N LEU A 130 -1.02 -4.33 3.11
CA LEU A 130 -0.98 -3.29 4.12
C LEU A 130 -1.90 -3.62 5.30
N MET A 131 -1.32 -3.66 6.50
CA MET A 131 -1.99 -4.08 7.73
C MET A 131 -2.38 -2.88 8.60
N PRO A 132 -3.48 -2.95 9.39
CA PRO A 132 -4.23 -4.16 9.77
C PRO A 132 -5.39 -4.55 8.86
N GLN A 133 -5.76 -3.73 7.86
CA GLN A 133 -6.92 -4.00 7.00
C GLN A 133 -6.67 -5.09 5.95
N ALA A 134 -5.44 -5.60 5.85
CA ALA A 134 -4.98 -6.54 4.84
C ALA A 134 -5.24 -6.06 3.41
N LEU A 135 -5.04 -4.76 3.19
CA LEU A 135 -5.22 -4.11 1.89
C LEU A 135 -4.13 -4.59 0.92
N GLY A 136 -4.52 -5.44 -0.03
CA GLY A 136 -3.66 -5.90 -1.11
C GLY A 136 -3.60 -4.90 -2.27
N LEU A 137 -2.39 -4.56 -2.70
CA LEU A 137 -2.14 -3.73 -3.89
C LEU A 137 -1.05 -4.34 -4.77
N LEU A 138 -1.26 -4.32 -6.08
CA LEU A 138 -0.24 -4.58 -7.10
C LEU A 138 0.07 -3.29 -7.84
N LEU A 139 1.27 -2.77 -7.65
CA LEU A 139 1.69 -1.47 -8.16
C LEU A 139 2.87 -1.62 -9.10
N ARG A 140 2.94 -0.74 -10.11
CA ARG A 140 4.14 -0.58 -10.93
C ARG A 140 5.02 0.47 -10.27
N ALA A 141 6.33 0.23 -10.26
CA ALA A 141 7.29 1.19 -9.75
C ALA A 141 8.58 1.19 -10.57
N ARG A 142 9.29 2.31 -10.55
CA ARG A 142 10.61 2.46 -11.16
C ARG A 142 11.67 2.67 -10.09
N VAL A 143 12.79 1.95 -10.20
CA VAL A 143 13.92 2.12 -9.28
C VAL A 143 14.54 3.50 -9.45
N THR A 144 14.63 4.26 -8.36
CA THR A 144 15.24 5.60 -8.32
C THR A 144 16.68 5.55 -7.80
N HIS A 145 16.98 4.65 -6.86
CA HIS A 145 18.33 4.40 -6.36
C HIS A 145 18.49 2.94 -5.89
N CYS A 146 19.74 2.48 -5.81
CA CYS A 146 20.11 1.16 -5.32
C CYS A 146 21.48 1.25 -4.66
N ASP A 147 21.49 1.30 -3.33
CA ASP A 147 22.70 1.53 -2.54
C ASP A 147 23.05 0.31 -1.71
N ARG A 148 24.32 -0.10 -1.73
CA ARG A 148 24.77 -1.26 -0.94
C ARG A 148 24.69 -0.95 0.55
N LYS A 149 24.02 -1.81 1.32
CA LYS A 149 23.89 -1.68 2.77
C LYS A 149 24.00 -3.03 3.45
N GLY A 150 25.04 -3.19 4.28
CA GLY A 150 25.37 -4.47 4.89
C GLY A 150 25.59 -5.55 3.82
N GLU A 151 24.84 -6.65 3.93
CA GLU A 151 24.88 -7.79 3.01
C GLU A 151 23.88 -7.65 1.84
N GLY A 152 23.05 -6.61 1.82
CA GLY A 152 22.04 -6.37 0.79
C GLY A 152 22.12 -4.97 0.18
N TYR A 153 20.99 -4.53 -0.37
CA TYR A 153 20.83 -3.24 -1.02
C TYR A 153 19.57 -2.56 -0.48
N ASP A 154 19.69 -1.28 -0.13
CA ASP A 154 18.53 -0.40 0.02
C ASP A 154 18.11 0.04 -1.39
N ILE A 155 16.85 -0.20 -1.73
CA ILE A 155 16.28 0.10 -3.03
C ILE A 155 15.14 1.07 -2.83
N GLY A 156 15.27 2.25 -3.42
CA GLY A 156 14.17 3.20 -3.52
C GLY A 156 13.47 3.14 -4.86
N THR A 157 12.16 3.31 -4.81
CA THR A 157 11.31 3.25 -6.00
C THR A 157 10.30 4.39 -6.01
N GLU A 158 9.87 4.80 -7.19
CA GLU A 158 8.72 5.68 -7.39
C GLU A 158 7.58 4.89 -8.04
N PHE A 159 6.33 5.09 -7.61
CA PHE A 159 5.18 4.44 -8.23
C PHE A 159 4.83 5.07 -9.57
N GLU A 160 4.44 4.23 -10.52
CA GLU A 160 4.10 4.62 -11.89
C GLU A 160 2.65 4.24 -12.22
N HIS A 161 1.97 5.12 -12.96
CA HIS A 161 0.63 4.86 -13.50
C HIS A 161 -0.42 4.42 -12.45
N LEU A 162 -0.31 4.92 -11.22
CA LEU A 162 -1.34 4.69 -10.19
C LEU A 162 -2.70 5.18 -10.68
N THR A 163 -3.74 4.36 -10.51
CA THR A 163 -5.12 4.82 -10.66
C THR A 163 -5.48 5.77 -9.51
N ASP A 164 -6.51 6.61 -9.70
CA ASP A 164 -6.99 7.51 -8.64
C ASP A 164 -7.40 6.73 -7.39
N ALA A 165 -8.04 5.57 -7.56
CA ALA A 165 -8.43 4.69 -6.45
C ALA A 165 -7.20 4.14 -5.71
N GLN A 166 -6.17 3.67 -6.41
CA GLN A 166 -4.93 3.18 -5.79
C GLN A 166 -4.20 4.30 -5.04
N ARG A 167 -4.07 5.49 -5.65
CA ARG A 167 -3.46 6.66 -5.02
C ARG A 167 -4.20 7.04 -3.72
N GLN A 168 -5.52 7.12 -3.77
CA GLN A 168 -6.32 7.48 -2.60
C GLN A 168 -6.29 6.41 -1.50
N LEU A 169 -6.23 5.12 -1.87
CA LEU A 169 -6.05 4.02 -0.91
C LEU A 169 -4.70 4.11 -0.19
N LEU A 170 -3.61 4.36 -0.91
CA LEU A 170 -2.29 4.58 -0.32
C LEU A 170 -2.26 5.81 0.58
N ALA A 171 -2.78 6.95 0.10
CA ALA A 171 -2.87 8.18 0.89
C ALA A 171 -3.65 7.96 2.20
N ARG A 172 -4.81 7.29 2.10
CA ARG A 172 -5.64 6.94 3.27
C ARG A 172 -4.89 6.07 4.25
N TYR A 173 -4.15 5.07 3.77
CA TYR A 173 -3.34 4.19 4.61
C TYR A 173 -2.27 4.98 5.37
N ILE A 174 -1.48 5.79 4.65
CA ILE A 174 -0.40 6.59 5.22
C ILE A 174 -0.93 7.54 6.30
N LEU A 175 -2.03 8.23 6.02
CA LEU A 175 -2.68 9.12 6.98
C LEU A 175 -3.18 8.38 8.22
N GLN A 176 -3.73 7.16 8.06
CA GLN A 176 -4.19 6.35 9.20
C GLN A 176 -3.03 5.90 10.09
N LYS A 177 -1.94 5.44 9.50
CA LYS A 177 -0.72 5.04 10.22
C LYS A 177 -0.08 6.21 10.95
N GLN A 178 0.09 7.34 10.27
CA GLN A 178 0.56 8.58 10.89
C GLN A 178 -0.30 8.99 12.09
N ALA A 179 -1.62 8.95 11.95
CA ALA A 179 -2.53 9.27 13.04
C ALA A 179 -2.42 8.28 14.21
N GLN A 180 -2.14 7.00 13.94
CA GLN A 180 -1.92 5.97 14.96
C GLN A 180 -0.62 6.19 15.72
N GLU A 181 0.50 6.42 15.02
CA GLU A 181 1.80 6.72 15.63
C GLU A 181 1.73 7.94 16.56
N ARG A 182 1.06 9.01 16.10
CA ARG A 182 0.84 10.22 16.91
C ARG A 182 0.03 9.96 18.17
N ARG A 183 -0.94 9.04 18.13
CA ARG A 183 -1.71 8.65 19.33
C ARG A 183 -0.82 7.89 20.31
N LEU A 184 -0.10 6.89 19.83
CA LEU A 184 0.80 6.07 20.65
C LEU A 184 1.91 6.91 21.31
N ALA A 185 2.51 7.85 20.57
CA ALA A 185 3.53 8.74 21.11
C ALA A 185 3.00 9.65 22.23
N ARG A 186 1.73 10.09 22.15
CA ARG A 186 1.08 10.87 23.21
C ARG A 186 0.78 10.01 24.44
N GLU A 187 0.24 8.81 24.25
CA GLU A 187 -0.06 7.87 25.33
C GLU A 187 1.21 7.45 26.11
N GLN A 188 2.33 7.24 25.41
CA GLN A 188 3.62 6.96 26.05
C GLN A 188 4.15 8.13 26.87
N ASN A 189 3.96 9.37 26.39
CA ASN A 189 4.33 10.56 27.15
C ASN A 189 3.40 10.81 28.36
N GLU A 190 2.13 10.42 28.30
CA GLU A 190 1.16 10.54 29.40
C GLU A 190 1.29 9.41 30.44
N SER A 191 1.73 8.23 30.03
CA SER A 191 1.95 7.06 30.91
C SER A 191 3.33 7.05 31.59
N GLY A 192 4.21 7.98 31.22
CA GLY A 192 5.53 8.18 31.82
C GLY A 192 5.49 9.13 33.02
N ILE A 193 4.84 8.70 34.12
CA ILE A 193 5.08 9.15 35.50
C ILE A 193 5.47 7.93 36.33
#